data_AF-A0A2E1ELF5-F1
#
_entry.id   AF-A0A2E1ELF5-F1
#
_cell.length_a   1.000
_cell.length_b   1.000
_cell.length_c   1.000
_cell.angle_alpha   90.00
_cell.angle_beta   90.00
_cell.angle_gamma   90.00
#
_symmetry.space_group_name_H-M   'P 1'
#
loop_
_entity.id
_entity.type
_entity.pdbx_description
1 polymer ?
#
loop_
_entity_poly.entity_id
_entity_poly.type
_entity_poly.pdbx_seq_one_letter_code
_entity_poly.pdbx_strand_id
1 'polypeptide(L)'
;MSITDIWRRLMSRSRRKRSFYESQEVMRRAVELTGPIDVRLHSDEELRHILQTERSVLRRQAAEKELGLRAARRQHHHDGSLRNGLH
;
A
#
# COMPACT_ATOMS: atom_id res chain seq x y z
N MET A 1 16.56 -11.99 -43.20
CA MET A 1 16.58 -11.05 -42.06
C MET A 1 16.67 -11.86 -40.77
N SER A 2 17.58 -11.51 -39.86
CA SER A 2 17.85 -12.31 -38.66
C SER A 2 16.84 -12.02 -37.55
N ILE A 3 16.45 -13.06 -36.80
CA ILE A 3 15.58 -12.96 -35.62
C ILE A 3 16.16 -11.96 -34.60
N THR A 4 17.49 -11.85 -34.51
CA THR A 4 18.19 -10.92 -33.62
C THR A 4 17.87 -9.45 -33.89
N ASP A 5 17.55 -9.09 -35.14
CA ASP A 5 17.23 -7.70 -35.51
C ASP A 5 15.81 -7.33 -35.10
N ILE A 6 14.89 -8.30 -35.07
CA ILE A 6 13.52 -8.13 -34.61
C ILE A 6 13.51 -7.90 -33.10
N TRP A 7 14.25 -8.72 -32.35
CA TRP A 7 14.39 -8.56 -30.90
C TRP A 7 15.07 -7.24 -30.52
N ARG A 8 16.11 -6.83 -31.27
CA ARG A 8 16.77 -5.53 -31.09
C ARG A 8 15.81 -4.36 -31.32
N ARG A 9 14.93 -4.46 -32.32
CA ARG A 9 13.95 -3.42 -32.67
C ARG A 9 12.75 -3.36 -31.73
N LEU A 10 12.39 -4.48 -31.09
CA LEU A 10 11.39 -4.51 -30.02
C LEU A 10 11.94 -3.93 -28.71
N MET A 11 13.16 -4.33 -28.31
CA MET A 11 13.75 -3.89 -27.05
C MET A 11 14.20 -2.42 -27.09
N SER A 12 14.57 -1.87 -28.25
CA SER A 12 14.94 -0.45 -28.38
C SER A 12 13.74 0.51 -28.28
N ARG A 13 12.51 0.04 -28.52
CA ARG A 13 11.28 0.84 -28.39
C ARG A 13 10.83 1.04 -26.94
N SER A 14 11.33 0.24 -25.99
CA SER A 14 10.77 0.16 -24.64
C SER A 14 11.27 1.24 -23.65
N ARG A 15 12.17 2.14 -24.05
CA ARG A 15 12.71 3.20 -23.18
C ARG A 15 12.45 4.60 -23.74
N ARG A 16 11.21 4.94 -24.05
CA ARG A 16 10.84 6.37 -24.06
C ARG A 16 10.81 6.82 -22.61
N LYS A 17 11.75 7.70 -22.22
CA LYS A 17 11.68 8.42 -20.93
C LYS A 17 10.34 9.16 -20.91
N ARG A 18 9.39 8.64 -20.14
CA ARG A 18 8.07 9.24 -19.96
C ARG A 18 8.28 10.65 -19.41
N SER A 19 7.63 11.65 -20.00
CA SER A 19 7.88 13.04 -19.58
C SER A 19 7.48 13.20 -18.11
N PHE A 20 8.18 14.08 -17.38
CA PHE A 20 7.89 14.33 -15.96
C PHE A 20 6.42 14.71 -15.74
N TYR A 21 5.85 15.54 -16.61
CA TYR A 21 4.44 15.93 -16.56
C TYR A 21 3.48 14.77 -16.86
N GLU A 22 3.85 13.85 -17.75
CA GLU A 22 3.06 12.64 -18.00
C GLU A 22 3.05 11.72 -16.78
N SER A 23 4.16 11.65 -16.03
CA SER A 23 4.21 10.91 -14.76
C SER A 23 3.38 11.57 -13.65
N GLN A 24 3.30 12.90 -13.62
CA GLN A 24 2.44 13.64 -12.70
C GLN A 24 0.96 13.46 -13.02
N GLU A 25 0.56 13.49 -14.28
CA GLU A 25 -0.80 13.16 -14.73
C GLU A 25 -1.22 11.75 -14.26
N VAL A 26 -0.32 10.77 -14.38
CA VAL A 26 -0.57 9.39 -13.93
C VAL A 26 -0.70 9.32 -12.40
N MET A 27 0.17 10.00 -11.66
CA MET A 27 0.05 10.09 -10.20
C MET A 27 -1.24 10.80 -9.77
N ARG A 28 -1.58 11.92 -10.40
CA ARG A 28 -2.79 12.70 -10.13
C ARG A 28 -4.03 11.84 -10.35
N ARG A 29 -4.12 11.15 -11.49
CA ARG A 29 -5.22 10.20 -11.76
C ARG A 29 -5.24 9.05 -10.77
N ALA A 30 -4.09 8.50 -10.38
CA ALA A 30 -4.03 7.44 -9.37
C ALA A 30 -4.57 7.92 -8.01
N VAL A 31 -4.21 9.13 -7.59
CA VAL A 31 -4.72 9.73 -6.35
C VAL A 31 -6.22 10.06 -6.46
N GLU A 32 -6.68 10.65 -7.56
CA GLU A 32 -8.09 10.96 -7.80
C GLU A 32 -8.97 9.70 -7.82
N LEU A 33 -8.50 8.61 -8.44
CA LEU A 33 -9.23 7.34 -8.50
C LEU A 33 -9.24 6.60 -7.17
N THR A 34 -8.16 6.69 -6.39
CA THR A 34 -8.02 5.91 -5.16
C THR A 34 -8.54 6.68 -3.93
N GLY A 35 -8.59 8.01 -4.01
CA GLY A 35 -8.81 8.91 -2.88
C GLY A 35 -7.66 8.86 -1.85
N PRO A 36 -7.61 9.79 -0.89
CA PRO A 36 -6.76 9.63 0.28
C PRO A 36 -7.26 8.43 1.09
N ILE A 37 -6.60 7.27 0.94
CA ILE A 37 -6.88 6.10 1.78
C ILE A 37 -6.26 6.36 3.16
N ASP A 38 -6.98 7.04 4.04
CA ASP A 38 -6.60 7.06 5.45
C ASP A 38 -7.19 5.85 6.16
N VAL A 39 -6.51 4.70 6.01
CA VAL A 39 -6.84 3.44 6.69
C VAL A 39 -6.86 3.57 8.22
N ARG A 40 -6.28 4.63 8.79
CA ARG A 40 -6.27 4.86 10.24
C ARG A 40 -7.63 5.23 10.80
N LEU A 41 -8.52 5.76 9.96
CA LEU A 41 -9.88 6.12 10.36
C LEU A 41 -10.79 4.89 10.47
N HIS A 42 -10.39 3.76 9.90
CA HIS A 42 -11.18 2.53 9.94
C HIS A 42 -11.12 1.85 11.31
N SER A 43 -12.24 1.24 11.69
CA SER A 43 -12.32 0.35 12.86
C SER A 43 -11.57 -0.96 12.60
N ASP A 44 -11.25 -1.72 13.66
CA ASP A 44 -10.58 -3.02 13.49
C ASP A 44 -11.45 -3.99 12.66
N GLU A 45 -12.78 -3.99 12.86
CA GLU A 45 -13.74 -4.73 12.03
C GLU A 45 -13.68 -4.32 10.55
N GLU A 46 -13.68 -3.02 10.25
CA GLU A 46 -13.59 -2.53 8.87
C GLU A 46 -12.25 -2.90 8.21
N LEU A 47 -11.15 -2.82 8.96
CA LEU A 47 -9.84 -3.25 8.47
C LEU A 47 -9.81 -4.75 8.15
N ARG A 48 -10.43 -5.59 8.99
CA ARG A 48 -10.57 -7.03 8.71
C ARG A 48 -11.46 -7.29 7.49
N HIS A 49 -12.54 -6.52 7.33
CA HIS A 49 -13.39 -6.61 6.15
C HIS A 49 -12.64 -6.25 4.87
N ILE A 50 -11.79 -5.22 4.90
CA ILE A 50 -10.90 -4.85 3.78
C ILE A 50 -9.95 -6.00 3.43
N LEU A 51 -9.38 -6.70 4.43
CA LEU A 51 -8.50 -7.85 4.18
C LEU A 51 -9.21 -9.00 3.45
N GLN A 52 -10.51 -9.16 3.66
CA GLN A 52 -11.31 -10.26 3.09
C GLN A 52 -11.90 -9.92 1.72
N THR A 53 -12.30 -8.67 1.51
CA THR A 53 -13.14 -8.28 0.35
C THR A 53 -12.38 -7.51 -0.72
N GLU A 54 -11.29 -6.84 -0.36
CA GLU A 54 -10.64 -5.88 -1.25
C GLU A 54 -9.66 -6.56 -2.22
N ARG A 55 -9.70 -6.19 -3.50
CA ARG A 55 -8.77 -6.76 -4.51
C ARG A 55 -7.45 -6.00 -4.59
N SER A 56 -7.41 -4.76 -4.08
CA SER A 56 -6.21 -3.94 -4.07
C SER A 56 -5.17 -4.46 -3.08
N VAL A 57 -4.03 -4.91 -3.60
CA VAL A 57 -2.90 -5.39 -2.80
C VAL A 57 -2.40 -4.30 -1.85
N LEU A 58 -2.28 -3.06 -2.33
CA LEU A 58 -1.81 -1.92 -1.54
C LEU A 58 -2.74 -1.63 -0.37
N ARG A 59 -4.05 -1.66 -0.60
CA ARG A 59 -5.05 -1.38 0.44
C ARG A 59 -5.08 -2.47 1.50
N ARG A 60 -4.90 -3.73 1.10
CA ARG A 60 -4.75 -4.87 2.02
C ARG A 60 -3.49 -4.77 2.87
N GLN A 61 -2.33 -4.49 2.25
CA GLN A 61 -1.07 -4.31 2.99
C GLN A 61 -1.15 -3.16 3.99
N ALA A 62 -1.80 -2.05 3.61
CA ALA A 62 -1.99 -0.91 4.51
C ALA A 62 -2.90 -1.28 5.70
N ALA A 63 -3.97 -2.03 5.46
CA ALA A 63 -4.87 -2.51 6.52
C ALA A 63 -4.19 -3.50 7.48
N GLU A 64 -3.42 -4.46 6.95
CA GLU A 64 -2.65 -5.43 7.75
C GLU A 64 -1.63 -4.72 8.65
N LYS A 65 -0.89 -3.75 8.08
CA LYS A 65 0.09 -2.97 8.83
C LYS A 65 -0.56 -2.18 9.97
N GLU A 66 -1.70 -1.54 9.74
CA GLU A 66 -2.40 -0.80 10.80
C GLU A 66 -2.92 -1.74 11.90
N LEU A 67 -3.49 -2.90 11.55
CA LEU A 67 -3.91 -3.91 12.53
C LEU A 67 -2.73 -4.41 13.37
N GLY A 68 -1.57 -4.65 12.75
CA GLY A 68 -0.34 -5.01 13.46
C GLY A 68 0.14 -3.92 14.42
N LEU A 69 0.12 -2.65 14.00
CA LEU A 69 0.47 -1.50 14.85
C LEU A 69 -0.49 -1.35 16.03
N ARG A 70 -1.79 -1.59 15.85
CA ARG A 70 -2.78 -1.57 16.93
C ARG A 70 -2.58 -2.73 17.90
N ALA A 71 -2.28 -3.93 17.41
CA ALA A 71 -1.98 -5.07 18.26
C ALA A 71 -0.74 -4.82 19.13
N ALA A 72 0.34 -4.29 18.55
CA ALA A 72 1.55 -3.93 19.30
C ALA A 72 1.26 -2.86 20.37
N ARG A 73 0.47 -1.83 20.06
CA ARG A 73 0.05 -0.80 21.04
C ARG A 73 -0.73 -1.40 22.21
N ARG A 74 -1.64 -2.35 21.95
CA ARG A 74 -2.39 -3.04 23.01
C ARG A 74 -1.47 -3.89 23.91
N GLN A 75 -0.50 -4.58 23.32
CA GLN A 75 0.47 -5.39 24.07
C GLN A 75 1.33 -4.52 25.01
N HIS A 76 1.83 -3.38 24.51
CA HIS A 76 2.58 -2.43 25.35
C HIS A 76 1.73 -1.83 26.48
N HIS A 77 0.45 -1.56 26.25
CA HIS A 77 -0.47 -1.11 27.31
C HIS A 77 -0.72 -2.18 28.38
N HIS A 78 -0.74 -3.46 27.99
CA HIS A 78 -0.94 -4.56 28.92
C HIS A 78 0.28 -4.77 29.83
N ASP A 79 1.50 -4.69 29.28
CA ASP A 79 2.75 -4.80 30.05
C ASP A 79 2.98 -3.62 31.00
N GLY A 80 2.54 -2.41 30.62
CA GLY A 80 2.63 -1.22 31.49
C GLY A 80 1.64 -1.24 32.67
N SER A 81 0.50 -1.92 32.53
CA SER A 81 -0.54 -1.97 33.56
C SER A 81 -0.20 -2.91 34.73
N LEU A 82 0.62 -3.94 34.50
CA LEU A 82 0.99 -4.89 35.54
C LEU A 82 2.10 -4.38 36.46
N ARG A 83 2.80 -3.31 36.07
CA ARG A 83 4.00 -2.84 36.78
C ARG A 83 3.75 -1.79 37.86
N ASN A 84 2.56 -1.19 37.91
CA ASN A 84 2.18 -0.16 38.88
C ASN A 84 1.09 -0.60 39.88
N GLY A 85 0.88 -1.91 40.04
CA GLY A 85 -0.14 -2.49 40.94
C GLY A 85 0.37 -2.95 42.30
N LEU A 86 1.49 -2.41 42.80
CA LEU A 86 2.00 -2.69 44.14
C LEU A 86 2.57 -1.41 44.76
N HIS A 87 1.74 -0.67 45.50
CA HIS A 87 1.93 -0.39 46.93
C HIS A 87 0.72 0.32 47.54
#